data_AF-C3Z9U0-F1
#
_entry.id   AF-C3Z9U0-F1
#
_cell.length_a   1.000
_cell.length_b   1.000
_cell.length_c   1.000
_cell.angle_alpha   90.00
_cell.angle_beta   90.00
_cell.angle_gamma   90.00
#
_symmetry.space_group_name_H-M   'P 1'
#
loop_
_entity.id
_entity.type
_entity.pdbx_description
1 polymer ?
#
loop_
_entity_poly.entity_id
_entity_poly.type
_entity_poly.pdbx_seq_one_letter_code
_entity_poly.pdbx_strand_id
1 'polypeptide(L)'
;RYKILAADLFDPNEFLEGKDACQLILDKIKLDKARYSCGLNKVFFKAGTLAILEEIREEKVNEIWTMITSRAFGKLQRKKYLKLWGSRAAVGTLQRNIRAWFRLRNDWWIKMYQALQPKLTGGMAEELLKETKIKFAVRFLFSYSYA
;
A
#
# COMPACT_ATOMS: atom_id res chain seq x y z
N ARG A 1 27.53 20.54 17.00
CA ARG A 1 27.62 19.07 16.89
C ARG A 1 26.78 18.36 17.96
N TYR A 2 27.01 18.63 19.24
CA TYR A 2 26.34 17.94 20.35
C TYR A 2 24.99 18.54 20.78
N LYS A 3 24.49 19.60 20.11
CA LYS A 3 23.20 20.24 20.40
C LYS A 3 22.03 19.24 20.44
N ILE A 4 22.10 18.18 19.64
CA ILE A 4 21.07 17.12 19.58
C ILE A 4 20.89 16.38 20.92
N LEU A 5 21.91 16.35 21.78
CA LEU A 5 21.85 15.72 23.10
C LEU A 5 21.09 16.55 24.14
N ALA A 6 20.93 17.84 23.88
CA ALA A 6 20.32 18.81 24.80
C ALA A 6 19.29 19.68 24.06
N ALA A 7 18.55 19.09 23.12
CA ALA A 7 17.61 19.82 22.27
C ALA A 7 16.55 20.59 23.08
N ASP A 8 16.11 20.02 24.21
CA ASP A 8 15.07 20.60 25.08
C ASP A 8 15.49 21.90 25.78
N LEU A 9 16.80 22.20 25.85
CA LEU A 9 17.35 23.37 26.55
C LEU A 9 17.54 24.58 25.64
N PHE A 10 17.41 24.42 24.32
CA PHE A 10 17.69 25.49 23.37
C PHE A 10 16.44 25.92 22.64
N ASP A 11 15.94 27.11 22.97
CA ASP A 11 14.89 27.74 22.20
C ASP A 11 15.45 28.34 20.90
N PRO A 12 14.75 28.21 19.76
CA PRO A 12 15.23 28.70 18.47
C PRO A 12 15.27 30.22 18.36
N ASN A 13 14.56 30.94 19.24
CA ASN A 13 14.47 32.40 19.23
C ASN A 13 15.42 33.07 20.24
N GLU A 14 16.09 32.30 21.10
CA GLU A 14 16.98 32.82 22.13
C GLU A 14 18.44 32.74 21.67
N PHE A 15 19.16 33.85 21.83
CA PHE A 15 20.60 33.89 21.57
C PHE A 15 21.36 33.62 22.88
N LEU A 16 22.11 32.53 22.91
CA LEU A 16 23.00 32.16 23.99
C LEU A 16 24.46 32.31 23.55
N GLU A 17 25.29 32.86 24.43
CA GLU A 17 26.72 32.94 24.19
C GLU A 17 27.32 31.53 24.03
N GLY A 18 28.27 31.38 23.12
CA GLY A 18 28.79 30.05 22.74
C GLY A 18 29.41 29.27 23.90
N LYS A 19 30.05 29.97 24.84
CA LYS A 19 30.66 29.36 26.04
C LYS A 19 29.58 28.80 26.98
N ASP A 20 28.56 29.59 27.26
CA ASP A 20 27.45 29.20 28.14
C ASP A 20 26.62 28.08 27.52
N ALA A 21 26.38 28.15 26.19
CA ALA A 21 25.74 27.07 25.45
C ALA A 21 26.52 25.75 25.51
N CYS A 22 27.86 25.80 25.39
CA CYS A 22 28.69 24.60 25.53
C CYS A 22 28.62 24.03 26.93
N GLN A 23 28.62 24.88 27.96
CA GLN A 23 28.54 24.46 29.35
C GLN A 23 27.18 23.82 29.66
N LEU A 24 26.07 24.41 29.21
CA LEU A 24 24.72 23.86 29.34
C LEU A 24 24.59 22.46 28.72
N ILE A 25 25.17 22.25 27.53
CA ILE A 25 25.16 20.93 26.88
C ILE A 25 25.91 19.90 27.73
N LEU A 26 27.10 20.25 28.23
CA LEU A 26 27.94 19.34 29.01
C LEU A 26 27.33 19.04 30.38
N ASP A 27 26.70 20.04 31.01
CA ASP A 27 25.97 19.89 32.26
C ASP A 27 24.73 19.00 32.10
N LYS A 28 24.00 19.13 30.98
CA LYS A 28 22.86 18.24 30.66
C LYS A 28 23.27 16.79 30.47
N ILE A 29 24.42 16.56 29.84
CA ILE A 29 25.03 15.24 29.66
C ILE A 29 25.57 14.70 31.01
N LYS A 30 25.64 15.54 32.06
CA LYS A 30 26.21 15.23 33.37
C LYS A 30 27.65 14.72 33.28
N LEU A 31 28.42 15.32 32.38
CA LEU A 31 29.84 14.97 32.23
C LEU A 31 30.61 15.48 33.45
N ASP A 32 31.51 14.66 33.99
CA ASP A 32 32.36 15.06 35.11
C ASP A 32 33.25 16.26 34.72
N LYS A 33 33.22 17.32 35.54
CA LYS A 33 34.01 18.55 35.36
C LYS A 33 35.52 18.29 35.37
N ALA A 34 35.98 17.17 35.94
CA ALA A 34 37.40 16.82 35.86
C ALA A 34 37.83 16.33 34.46
N ARG A 35 36.89 16.03 33.55
CA ARG A 35 37.15 15.48 32.20
C ARG A 35 37.15 16.55 31.10
N TYR A 36 36.68 17.75 31.37
CA TYR A 36 36.66 18.84 30.40
C TYR A 36 37.01 20.18 31.05
N SER A 37 37.42 21.14 30.23
CA SER A 37 37.61 22.53 30.64
C SER A 37 37.24 23.47 29.50
N CYS A 38 36.46 24.51 29.79
CA CYS A 38 36.06 25.52 28.81
C CYS A 38 37.10 26.66 28.78
N GLY A 39 37.88 26.74 27.71
CA GLY A 39 38.72 27.90 27.41
C GLY A 39 37.93 29.05 26.78
N LEU A 40 38.64 30.08 26.28
CA LEU A 40 38.02 31.25 25.63
C LEU A 40 37.22 30.86 24.37
N ASN A 41 37.88 30.19 23.43
CA ASN A 41 37.30 29.87 22.12
C ASN A 41 37.12 28.37 21.89
N LYS A 42 37.58 27.52 22.82
CA LYS A 42 37.66 26.07 22.65
C LYS A 42 37.42 25.34 23.96
N VAL A 43 36.82 24.15 23.87
CA VAL A 43 36.67 23.21 24.99
C VAL A 43 37.77 22.16 24.91
N PHE A 44 38.48 21.96 26.02
CA PHE A 44 39.51 20.94 26.17
C PHE A 44 38.90 19.70 26.82
N PHE A 45 39.23 18.52 26.30
CA PHE A 45 38.77 17.24 26.83
C PHE A 45 39.97 16.38 27.22
N LYS A 46 39.84 15.62 28.32
CA LYS A 46 40.78 14.52 28.61
C LYS A 46 40.61 13.41 27.57
N ALA A 47 41.69 12.67 27.33
CA ALA A 47 41.70 11.52 26.44
C ALA A 47 40.54 10.55 26.74
N GLY A 48 39.94 9.97 25.69
CA GLY A 48 38.80 9.05 25.78
C GLY A 48 37.42 9.72 25.94
N THR A 49 37.35 10.93 26.48
CA THR A 49 36.06 11.63 26.71
C THR A 49 35.29 11.91 25.42
N LEU A 50 36.00 12.25 24.34
CA LEU A 50 35.38 12.56 23.05
C LEU A 50 34.75 11.33 22.40
N ALA A 51 35.36 10.14 22.56
CA ALA A 51 34.82 8.90 22.01
C ALA A 51 33.47 8.57 22.66
N ILE A 52 33.38 8.71 23.99
CA ILE A 52 32.14 8.51 24.75
C ILE A 52 31.05 9.50 24.30
N LEU A 53 31.41 10.77 24.10
CA LEU A 53 30.47 11.78 23.62
C LEU A 53 29.93 11.50 22.21
N GLU A 54 30.75 10.93 21.33
CA GLU A 54 30.30 10.52 20.00
C GLU A 54 29.39 9.30 20.05
N GLU A 55 29.66 8.34 20.93
CA GLU A 55 28.82 7.15 21.11
C GLU A 55 27.40 7.52 21.57
N ILE A 56 27.30 8.38 22.60
CA ILE A 56 26.01 8.88 23.11
C ILE A 56 25.26 9.67 22.03
N ARG A 57 26.00 10.46 21.24
CA ARG A 57 25.43 11.20 20.10
C ARG A 57 24.89 10.26 19.04
N GLU A 58 25.65 9.23 18.68
CA GLU A 58 25.27 8.26 17.66
C GLU A 58 24.01 7.48 18.08
N GLU A 59 23.94 7.05 19.34
CA GLU A 59 22.74 6.42 19.90
C GLU A 59 21.50 7.31 19.73
N LYS A 60 21.61 8.61 20.07
CA LYS A 60 20.48 9.53 19.95
C LYS A 60 20.07 9.79 18.50
N VAL A 61 21.04 9.89 17.59
CA VAL A 61 20.79 10.03 16.14
C VAL A 61 20.08 8.79 15.61
N ASN A 62 20.52 7.59 16.01
CA ASN A 62 19.93 6.33 15.59
C ASN A 62 18.48 6.16 16.08
N GLU A 63 18.17 6.60 17.30
CA GLU A 63 16.80 6.62 17.82
C GLU A 63 15.88 7.49 16.94
N ILE A 64 16.31 8.72 16.65
CA ILE A 64 15.56 9.66 15.80
C ILE A 64 15.40 9.11 14.38
N TRP A 65 16.45 8.54 13.81
CA TRP A 65 16.41 7.92 12.49
C TRP A 65 15.40 6.78 12.43
N THR A 66 15.41 5.89 13.43
CA THR A 66 14.47 4.77 13.54
C THR A 66 13.03 5.28 13.66
N MET A 67 12.79 6.34 14.43
CA MET A 67 11.48 6.96 14.58
C MET A 67 10.93 7.57 13.28
N ILE A 68 11.77 8.19 12.47
CA ILE A 68 11.37 8.79 11.20
C ILE A 68 11.11 7.68 10.16
N THR A 69 12.04 6.75 10.03
CA THR A 69 11.96 5.66 9.05
C THR A 69 10.79 4.72 9.33
N SER A 70 10.55 4.33 10.58
CA SER A 70 9.40 3.48 10.95
C SER A 70 8.06 4.12 10.58
N ARG A 71 7.91 5.44 10.79
CA ARG A 71 6.71 6.19 10.37
C ARG A 71 6.55 6.21 8.85
N ALA A 72 7.63 6.47 8.11
CA ALA A 72 7.62 6.48 6.65
C ALA A 72 7.25 5.11 6.07
N PHE A 73 7.90 4.04 6.54
CA PHE A 73 7.61 2.67 6.13
C PHE A 73 6.20 2.24 6.51
N GLY A 74 5.73 2.60 7.71
CA GLY A 74 4.36 2.33 8.14
C GLY A 74 3.32 3.00 7.24
N LYS A 75 3.53 4.24 6.82
CA LYS A 75 2.64 4.94 5.87
C LYS A 75 2.64 4.26 4.50
N LEU A 76 3.82 3.89 3.99
CA LEU A 76 3.96 3.21 2.70
C LEU A 76 3.23 1.85 2.71
N GLN A 77 3.39 1.06 3.77
CA GLN A 77 2.79 -0.26 3.86
C GLN A 77 1.26 -0.21 3.95
N ARG A 78 0.70 0.74 4.71
CA ARG A 78 -0.77 0.95 4.76
C ARG A 78 -1.34 1.31 3.39
N LYS A 79 -0.65 2.15 2.62
CA LYS A 79 -1.07 2.49 1.24
C LYS A 79 -1.08 1.25 0.34
N LYS A 80 -0.05 0.40 0.42
CA LYS A 80 0.00 -0.87 -0.32
C LYS A 80 -1.13 -1.82 0.11
N TYR A 81 -1.37 -1.94 1.42
CA TYR A 81 -2.43 -2.78 1.98
C TYR A 81 -3.82 -2.36 1.49
N LEU A 82 -4.16 -1.08 1.52
CA LEU A 82 -5.46 -0.58 1.06
C LEU A 82 -5.72 -0.92 -0.42
N LYS A 83 -4.69 -0.82 -1.26
CA LYS A 83 -4.78 -1.22 -2.67
C LYS A 83 -5.12 -2.72 -2.80
N LEU A 84 -4.41 -3.57 -2.06
CA LEU A 84 -4.63 -5.03 -2.07
C LEU A 84 -6.00 -5.40 -1.49
N TRP A 85 -6.43 -4.70 -0.44
CA TRP A 85 -7.72 -4.92 0.20
C TRP A 85 -8.88 -4.60 -0.75
N GLY A 86 -8.80 -3.48 -1.49
CA GLY A 86 -9.79 -3.14 -2.52
C GLY A 86 -9.90 -4.20 -3.62
N SER A 87 -8.78 -4.82 -4.02
CA SER A 87 -8.78 -5.90 -5.02
C SER A 87 -9.25 -7.26 -4.47
N ARG A 88 -9.32 -7.44 -3.15
CA ARG A 88 -9.64 -8.75 -2.53
C ARG A 88 -11.02 -9.27 -2.92
N ALA A 89 -12.03 -8.40 -2.91
CA ALA A 89 -13.41 -8.77 -3.29
C ALA A 89 -13.48 -9.20 -4.77
N ALA A 90 -12.80 -8.45 -5.66
CA ALA A 90 -12.73 -8.75 -7.08
C ALA A 90 -12.08 -10.12 -7.35
N VAL A 91 -10.97 -10.43 -6.66
CA VAL A 91 -10.31 -11.74 -6.75
C VAL A 91 -11.26 -12.85 -6.32
N GLY A 92 -12.01 -12.67 -5.23
CA GLY A 92 -12.98 -13.66 -4.76
C GLY A 92 -14.12 -13.93 -5.76
N THR A 93 -14.64 -12.88 -6.40
CA THR A 93 -15.66 -13.01 -7.45
C THR A 93 -15.09 -13.68 -8.69
N LEU A 94 -13.89 -13.29 -9.13
CA LEU A 94 -13.21 -13.90 -10.29
C LEU A 94 -12.98 -15.40 -10.06
N GLN A 95 -12.44 -15.78 -8.89
CA GLN A 95 -12.23 -17.19 -8.55
C GLN A 95 -13.54 -17.99 -8.52
N ARG A 96 -14.62 -17.44 -7.96
CA ARG A 96 -15.94 -18.08 -7.95
C ARG A 96 -16.45 -18.32 -9.37
N ASN A 97 -16.34 -17.31 -10.24
CA ASN A 97 -16.77 -17.41 -11.63
C ASN A 97 -15.94 -18.44 -12.40
N ILE A 98 -14.61 -18.44 -12.24
CA ILE A 98 -13.73 -19.42 -12.87
C ILE A 98 -14.10 -20.84 -12.43
N ARG A 99 -14.29 -21.09 -11.13
CA ARG A 99 -14.72 -22.41 -10.64
C ARG A 99 -16.10 -22.82 -11.15
N ALA A 100 -17.03 -21.89 -11.27
CA ALA A 100 -18.34 -22.15 -11.89
C ALA A 100 -18.20 -22.53 -13.37
N TRP A 101 -17.38 -21.79 -14.13
CA TRP A 101 -17.09 -22.10 -15.53
C TRP A 101 -16.45 -23.48 -15.72
N PHE A 102 -15.44 -23.84 -14.92
CA PHE A 102 -14.81 -25.16 -15.01
C PHE A 102 -15.77 -26.31 -14.72
N ARG A 103 -16.77 -26.10 -13.85
CA ARG A 103 -17.83 -27.09 -13.60
C ARG A 103 -18.81 -27.19 -14.76
N LEU A 104 -19.26 -26.04 -15.27
CA LEU A 104 -20.32 -25.99 -16.28
C LEU A 104 -19.83 -26.24 -17.71
N ARG A 105 -18.58 -25.92 -18.06
CA ARG A 105 -18.08 -25.97 -19.46
C ARG A 105 -18.27 -27.29 -20.19
N ASN A 106 -18.32 -28.41 -19.46
CA ASN A 106 -18.48 -29.75 -20.04
C ASN A 106 -19.92 -30.26 -19.95
N ASP A 107 -20.80 -29.56 -19.24
CA ASP A 107 -22.22 -29.88 -19.11
C ASP A 107 -22.92 -29.73 -20.47
N TRP A 108 -23.72 -30.72 -20.83
CA TRP A 108 -24.43 -30.76 -22.09
C TRP A 108 -25.54 -29.71 -22.15
N TRP A 109 -26.19 -29.40 -21.03
CA TRP A 109 -27.23 -28.36 -20.97
C TRP A 109 -26.67 -26.97 -21.26
N ILE A 110 -25.51 -26.62 -20.70
CA ILE A 110 -24.90 -25.30 -20.95
C ILE A 110 -24.46 -25.18 -22.41
N LYS A 111 -23.92 -26.24 -23.01
CA LYS A 111 -23.49 -26.26 -24.42
C LYS A 111 -24.68 -26.09 -25.35
N MET A 112 -25.79 -26.77 -25.06
CA MET A 112 -27.04 -26.61 -25.81
C MET A 112 -27.56 -25.17 -25.70
N TYR A 113 -27.60 -24.60 -24.49
CA TYR A 113 -28.01 -23.21 -24.27
C TYR A 113 -27.12 -22.23 -25.04
N GLN A 114 -25.79 -22.40 -24.98
CA GLN A 114 -24.84 -21.54 -25.70
C GLN A 114 -24.98 -21.62 -27.22
N ALA A 115 -25.31 -22.80 -27.77
CA ALA A 115 -25.59 -22.96 -29.20
C ALA A 115 -26.93 -22.34 -29.63
N LEU A 116 -27.91 -22.31 -28.72
CA LEU A 116 -29.26 -21.78 -28.95
C LEU A 116 -29.33 -20.26 -28.77
N GLN A 117 -28.61 -19.72 -27.78
CA GLN A 117 -28.60 -18.30 -27.40
C GLN A 117 -28.40 -17.33 -28.59
N PRO A 118 -27.40 -17.48 -29.47
CA PRO A 118 -27.21 -16.57 -30.61
C PRO A 118 -28.36 -16.67 -31.63
N LYS A 119 -29.04 -17.81 -31.73
CA LYS A 119 -30.19 -17.98 -32.63
C LYS A 119 -31.46 -17.30 -32.11
N LEU A 120 -31.52 -17.08 -30.80
CA LEU A 120 -32.65 -16.43 -30.12
C LEU A 120 -32.46 -14.92 -29.94
N THR A 121 -31.24 -14.41 -30.12
CA THR A 121 -30.93 -13.00 -29.85
C THR A 121 -30.62 -12.27 -31.16
N GLY A 122 -31.52 -11.38 -31.60
CA GLY A 122 -31.35 -10.52 -32.79
C GLY A 122 -32.25 -10.89 -33.99
N GLY A 123 -31.99 -10.29 -35.16
CA GLY A 123 -32.79 -10.45 -36.40
C GLY A 123 -32.90 -11.89 -36.93
N MET A 124 -31.96 -12.76 -36.56
CA MET A 124 -32.00 -14.19 -36.87
C MET A 124 -33.20 -14.91 -36.21
N ALA A 125 -33.64 -14.45 -35.03
CA ALA A 125 -34.81 -15.00 -34.36
C ALA A 125 -36.11 -14.63 -35.09
N GLU A 126 -36.18 -13.41 -35.64
CA GLU A 126 -37.31 -12.97 -36.47
C GLU A 126 -37.33 -13.69 -37.82
N GLU A 127 -36.17 -13.91 -38.45
CA GLU A 127 -36.05 -14.69 -39.69
C GLU A 127 -36.46 -16.15 -39.48
N LEU A 128 -36.01 -16.79 -38.39
CA LEU A 128 -36.43 -18.15 -38.02
C LEU A 128 -37.94 -18.23 -37.72
N LEU A 129 -38.53 -17.19 -37.11
CA LEU A 129 -39.98 -17.10 -36.92
C LEU A 129 -40.73 -16.96 -38.25
N LYS A 130 -40.20 -16.19 -39.21
CA LYS A 130 -40.79 -16.08 -40.56
C LYS A 130 -40.70 -17.40 -41.31
N GLU A 131 -39.54 -18.05 -41.32
CA GLU A 131 -39.35 -19.36 -41.97
C GLU A 131 -40.23 -20.45 -41.37
N THR A 132 -40.35 -20.51 -40.04
CA THR A 132 -41.20 -21.49 -39.37
C THR A 132 -42.68 -21.24 -39.69
N LYS A 133 -43.17 -20.00 -39.64
CA LYS A 133 -44.54 -19.65 -40.06
C LYS A 133 -44.81 -20.06 -41.51
N ILE A 134 -43.89 -19.81 -42.43
CA ILE A 134 -44.00 -20.22 -43.84
C ILE A 134 -44.05 -21.75 -43.95
N LYS A 135 -43.15 -22.48 -43.28
CA LYS A 135 -43.16 -23.96 -43.29
C LYS A 135 -44.45 -24.55 -42.73
N PHE A 136 -45.01 -23.95 -41.67
CA PHE A 136 -46.31 -24.35 -41.14
C PHE A 136 -47.44 -24.08 -42.13
N ALA A 137 -47.48 -22.88 -42.73
CA ALA A 137 -48.49 -22.53 -43.74
C ALA A 137 -48.42 -23.45 -44.97
N VAL A 138 -47.22 -23.71 -45.48
CA VAL A 138 -46.97 -24.63 -46.59
C VAL A 138 -47.40 -26.05 -46.24
N ARG A 139 -47.07 -26.54 -45.03
CA ARG A 139 -47.51 -27.86 -44.55
C ARG A 139 -49.03 -27.95 -44.41
N PHE A 140 -49.69 -26.89 -43.96
CA PHE A 140 -51.15 -26.79 -43.92
C PHE A 140 -51.75 -26.83 -45.33
N LEU A 141 -51.21 -26.06 -46.28
CA LEU A 141 -51.67 -26.04 -47.67
C LEU A 141 -51.49 -27.40 -48.36
N PHE A 142 -50.36 -28.07 -48.15
CA PHE A 142 -50.16 -29.43 -48.67
C PHE A 142 -51.08 -30.46 -48.00
N SER A 143 -51.42 -30.32 -46.72
CA SER A 143 -52.40 -31.22 -46.08
C SER A 143 -53.84 -31.04 -46.60
N TYR A 144 -54.19 -29.85 -47.10
CA TYR A 144 -55.49 -29.56 -47.71
C TYR A 144 -55.57 -29.87 -49.22
N SER A 145 -54.44 -30.10 -49.89
CA SER A 145 -54.39 -30.43 -51.32
C SER A 145 -54.40 -31.94 -51.62
N TYR A 146 -54.25 -32.79 -50.59
CA TYR A 146 -54.22 -34.25 -50.69
C TYR A 146 -55.37 -34.93 -49.90
N ALA A 147 -56.41 -34.16 -49.54
CA ALA A 147 -57.70 -34.64 -49.01
C ALA A 147 -58.81 -34.23 -49.97
#